data_AF-A0A2W0BSN8-F1
#
_entry.id   AF-A0A2W0BSN8-F1
#
_cell.length_a   1.000
_cell.length_b   1.000
_cell.length_c   1.000
_cell.angle_alpha   90.00
_cell.angle_beta   90.00
_cell.angle_gamma   90.00
#
_symmetry.space_group_name_H-M   'P 1'
#
loop_
_entity.id
_entity.type
_entity.pdbx_description
1 polymer ?
#
loop_
_entity_poly.entity_id
_entity_poly.type
_entity_poly.pdbx_seq_one_letter_code
_entity_poly.pdbx_strand_id
1 'polypeptide(L)'
;MGATASQTYLPEIAPRSARDWEFVKSLLQDLEAEEHREELASLFGQWKLSIKAFRRVEERRMTRQSPDPFDWKFHKACLCGLISFGTMLQIATTEHKSEDLAKDGFHKDLLDALLRDLHNTFDEWHGQVSEDRIKELSEDIFRAETSPDREDSRSKVSA
;
A
#
# COMPACT_ATOMS: atom_id res chain seq x y z
N MET A 1 -19.33 72.63 7.06
CA MET A 1 -19.09 71.41 6.26
C MET A 1 -18.42 70.39 7.18
N GLY A 2 -19.21 69.55 7.86
CA GLY A 2 -18.70 68.54 8.78
C GLY A 2 -18.69 67.18 8.08
N ALA A 3 -17.51 66.60 7.92
CA ALA A 3 -17.36 65.25 7.40
C ALA A 3 -17.77 64.24 8.48
N THR A 4 -18.90 63.58 8.30
CA THR A 4 -19.29 62.43 9.13
C THR A 4 -18.49 61.21 8.67
N ALA A 5 -17.50 60.83 9.47
CA ALA A 5 -16.80 59.57 9.31
C ALA A 5 -17.83 58.42 9.45
N SER A 6 -18.10 57.74 8.34
CA SER A 6 -18.90 56.52 8.35
C SER A 6 -18.08 55.43 9.02
N GLN A 7 -18.46 55.13 10.26
CA GLN A 7 -17.87 54.04 11.04
C GLN A 7 -18.35 52.73 10.43
N THR A 8 -17.49 52.11 9.63
CA THR A 8 -17.74 50.78 9.04
C THR A 8 -17.73 49.75 10.17
N TYR A 9 -18.92 49.35 10.61
CA TYR A 9 -19.13 48.28 11.58
C TYR A 9 -18.83 46.96 10.87
N LEU A 10 -17.63 46.40 11.07
CA LEU A 10 -17.43 44.98 10.81
C LEU A 10 -18.17 44.24 11.92
N PRO A 11 -19.16 43.38 11.60
CA PRO A 11 -19.85 42.62 12.63
C PRO A 11 -18.83 41.75 13.36
N GLU A 12 -18.76 41.92 14.67
CA GLU A 12 -17.92 41.12 15.55
C GLU A 12 -18.46 39.68 15.54
N ILE A 13 -17.81 38.80 14.78
CA ILE A 13 -18.10 37.37 14.72
C ILE A 13 -17.49 36.71 15.97
N ALA A 14 -17.98 37.07 17.15
CA ALA A 14 -17.64 36.37 18.38
C ALA A 14 -18.56 35.14 18.50
N PRO A 15 -18.03 33.90 18.66
CA PRO A 15 -18.85 32.75 19.01
C PRO A 15 -19.52 33.03 20.36
N ARG A 16 -20.86 33.05 20.39
CA ARG A 16 -21.64 33.64 21.51
C ARG A 16 -21.94 32.63 22.62
N SER A 17 -21.66 31.34 22.40
CA SER A 17 -21.90 30.27 23.39
C SER A 17 -20.82 29.18 23.35
N ALA A 18 -20.70 28.42 24.46
CA ALA A 18 -19.82 27.25 24.51
C ALA A 18 -20.12 26.22 23.40
N ARG A 19 -21.39 26.11 23.02
CA ARG A 19 -21.86 25.27 21.91
C ARG A 19 -21.34 25.73 20.55
N ASP A 20 -21.26 27.04 20.31
CA ASP A 20 -20.68 27.57 19.06
C ASP A 20 -19.19 27.22 18.96
N TRP A 21 -18.49 27.23 20.10
CA TRP A 21 -17.08 26.83 20.17
C TRP A 21 -16.88 25.32 19.96
N GLU A 22 -17.77 24.47 20.47
CA GLU A 22 -17.75 23.03 20.20
C GLU A 22 -17.97 22.73 18.72
N PHE A 23 -18.91 23.45 18.09
CA PHE A 23 -19.13 23.34 16.64
C PHE A 23 -17.90 23.76 15.84
N VAL A 24 -17.27 24.89 16.17
CA VAL A 24 -16.02 25.34 15.52
C VAL A 24 -14.90 24.31 15.68
N LYS A 25 -14.74 23.72 16.87
CA LYS A 25 -13.74 22.65 17.10
C LYS A 25 -14.01 21.42 16.25
N SER A 26 -15.26 20.98 16.15
CA SER A 26 -15.64 19.86 15.28
C SER A 26 -15.31 20.17 13.82
N LEU A 27 -15.62 21.39 13.35
CA LEU A 27 -15.33 21.80 11.97
C LEU A 27 -13.82 21.83 11.68
N LEU A 28 -13.02 22.29 12.64
CA LEU A 28 -11.55 22.27 12.52
C LEU A 28 -11.02 20.84 12.45
N GLN A 29 -11.54 19.92 13.27
CA GLN A 29 -11.15 18.52 13.23
C GLN A 29 -11.55 17.85 11.90
N ASP A 30 -12.73 18.18 11.37
CA ASP A 30 -13.18 17.66 10.07
C ASP A 30 -12.28 18.16 8.93
N LEU A 31 -11.86 19.43 8.97
CA LEU A 31 -10.95 20.03 8.00
C LEU A 31 -9.55 19.42 8.08
N GLU A 32 -8.97 19.29 9.29
CA GLU A 32 -7.67 18.64 9.50
C GLU A 32 -7.69 17.18 9.01
N ALA A 33 -8.79 16.47 9.25
CA ALA A 33 -8.96 15.10 8.75
C ALA A 33 -9.07 15.04 7.22
N GLU A 34 -9.64 16.05 6.57
CA GLU A 34 -9.72 16.15 5.10
C GLU A 34 -8.35 16.45 4.50
N GLU A 35 -7.64 17.46 4.99
CA GLU A 35 -6.28 17.78 4.56
C GLU A 35 -5.34 16.58 4.70
N HIS A 36 -5.43 15.85 5.81
CA HIS A 36 -4.61 14.67 6.01
C HIS A 36 -4.90 13.55 5.01
N ARG A 37 -6.18 13.33 4.64
CA ARG A 37 -6.53 12.32 3.61
C ARG A 37 -6.01 12.72 2.23
N GLU A 38 -6.10 13.99 1.86
CA GLU A 38 -5.54 14.48 0.60
C GLU A 38 -4.02 14.27 0.54
N GLU A 39 -3.32 14.53 1.65
CA GLU A 39 -1.89 14.27 1.77
C GLU A 39 -1.57 12.77 1.58
N LEU A 40 -2.31 11.89 2.28
CA LEU A 40 -2.16 10.44 2.13
C LEU A 40 -2.41 9.97 0.70
N ALA A 41 -3.42 10.51 0.02
CA ALA A 41 -3.71 10.21 -1.38
C ALA A 41 -2.55 10.64 -2.30
N SER A 42 -1.97 11.83 -2.06
CA SER A 42 -0.81 12.32 -2.80
C SER A 42 0.41 11.41 -2.59
N LEU A 43 0.73 11.05 -1.35
CA LEU A 43 1.85 10.16 -1.02
C LEU A 43 1.65 8.76 -1.64
N PHE A 44 0.43 8.23 -1.62
CA PHE A 44 0.09 6.98 -2.29
C PHE A 44 0.30 7.04 -3.80
N GLY A 45 -0.09 8.16 -4.43
CA GLY A 45 0.18 8.42 -5.84
C GLY A 45 1.67 8.41 -6.16
N GLN A 46 2.48 9.09 -5.37
CA GLN A 46 3.95 9.13 -5.51
C GLN A 46 4.58 7.74 -5.32
N TRP A 47 4.14 7.00 -4.31
CA TRP A 47 4.59 5.63 -4.07
C TRP A 47 4.26 4.70 -5.24
N LYS A 48 3.04 4.75 -5.77
CA LYS A 48 2.65 3.99 -6.98
C LYS A 48 3.48 4.33 -8.20
N LEU A 49 3.80 5.60 -8.42
CA LEU A 49 4.68 6.02 -9.50
C LEU A 49 6.10 5.48 -9.30
N SER A 50 6.57 5.44 -8.05
CA SER A 50 7.88 4.90 -7.68
C SER A 50 7.97 3.40 -7.94
N ILE A 51 6.90 2.63 -7.64
CA ILE A 51 6.80 1.21 -8.01
C ILE A 51 6.89 1.04 -9.53
N LYS A 52 6.14 1.84 -10.31
CA LYS A 52 6.19 1.77 -11.79
C LYS A 52 7.60 2.07 -12.33
N ALA A 53 8.28 3.06 -11.75
CA ALA A 53 9.66 3.40 -12.13
C ALA A 53 10.61 2.26 -11.78
N PHE A 54 10.49 1.69 -10.58
CA PHE A 54 11.26 0.53 -10.12
C PHE A 54 11.09 -0.66 -11.07
N ARG A 55 9.87 -1.08 -11.39
CA ARG A 55 9.59 -2.21 -12.30
C ARG A 55 10.22 -2.02 -13.69
N ARG A 56 10.27 -0.79 -14.21
CA ARG A 56 10.95 -0.47 -15.48
C ARG A 56 12.47 -0.64 -15.39
N VAL A 57 13.07 -0.29 -14.25
CA VAL A 57 14.51 -0.45 -14.01
C VAL A 57 14.84 -1.92 -13.78
N GLU A 58 14.03 -2.62 -12.99
CA GLU A 58 14.12 -4.06 -12.72
C GLU A 58 14.09 -4.86 -14.04
N GLU A 59 13.09 -4.64 -14.90
CA GLU A 59 13.00 -5.28 -16.22
C GLU A 59 14.27 -5.04 -17.06
N ARG A 60 14.77 -3.80 -17.07
CA ARG A 60 15.92 -3.43 -17.90
C ARG A 60 17.24 -4.02 -17.39
N ARG A 61 17.48 -3.96 -16.07
CA ARG A 61 18.78 -4.27 -15.47
C ARG A 61 18.87 -5.68 -14.90
N MET A 62 17.78 -6.15 -14.29
CA MET A 62 17.77 -7.46 -13.62
C MET A 62 17.34 -8.58 -14.58
N THR A 63 16.46 -8.28 -15.54
CA THR A 63 15.90 -9.31 -16.45
C THR A 63 16.57 -9.33 -17.83
N ARG A 64 16.71 -8.17 -18.50
CA ARG A 64 17.23 -8.11 -19.88
C ARG A 64 18.75 -8.06 -20.00
N GLN A 65 19.45 -7.86 -18.89
CA GLN A 65 20.91 -7.75 -18.83
C GLN A 65 21.45 -8.75 -17.81
N SER A 66 22.77 -8.92 -17.77
CA SER A 66 23.42 -9.66 -16.70
C SER A 66 23.71 -8.70 -15.54
N PRO A 67 22.92 -8.71 -14.45
CA PRO A 67 23.11 -7.78 -13.34
C PRO A 67 24.46 -8.01 -12.66
N ASP A 68 25.16 -6.93 -12.33
CA ASP A 68 26.39 -6.99 -11.57
C ASP A 68 26.12 -7.04 -10.04
N PRO A 69 27.14 -7.30 -9.19
CA PRO A 69 26.93 -7.36 -7.74
C PRO A 69 26.41 -6.07 -7.10
N PHE A 70 26.65 -4.92 -7.73
CA PHE A 70 26.10 -3.64 -7.28
C PHE A 70 24.62 -3.52 -7.63
N ASP A 71 24.21 -3.91 -8.84
CA ASP A 71 22.81 -3.95 -9.26
C ASP A 71 21.97 -4.82 -8.30
N TRP A 72 22.48 -5.99 -7.87
CA TRP A 72 21.80 -6.84 -6.88
C TRP A 72 21.57 -6.13 -5.54
N LYS A 73 22.59 -5.46 -5.01
CA LYS A 73 22.48 -4.72 -3.75
C LYS A 73 21.54 -3.53 -3.88
N PHE A 74 21.63 -2.81 -5.00
CA PHE A 74 20.79 -1.66 -5.29
C PHE A 74 19.32 -2.08 -5.46
N HIS A 75 19.07 -3.14 -6.21
CA HIS A 75 17.75 -3.75 -6.38
C HIS A 75 17.12 -4.10 -5.03
N LYS A 76 17.88 -4.79 -4.16
CA LYS A 76 17.44 -5.13 -2.80
C LYS A 76 17.10 -3.88 -1.98
N ALA A 77 17.98 -2.88 -1.98
CA ALA A 77 17.77 -1.65 -1.22
C ALA A 77 16.53 -0.86 -1.70
N CYS A 78 16.35 -0.73 -3.01
CA CYS A 78 15.16 -0.08 -3.58
C CYS A 78 13.88 -0.83 -3.19
N LEU A 79 13.88 -2.16 -3.29
CA LEU A 79 12.71 -2.97 -2.96
C LEU A 79 12.35 -2.86 -1.47
N CYS A 80 13.35 -2.95 -0.57
CA CYS A 80 13.16 -2.67 0.86
C CYS A 80 12.58 -1.27 1.13
N GLY A 81 13.06 -0.25 0.42
CA GLY A 81 12.57 1.12 0.55
C GLY A 81 11.11 1.26 0.12
N LEU A 82 10.73 0.64 -1.00
CA LEU A 82 9.33 0.63 -1.47
C LEU A 82 8.41 -0.09 -0.50
N ILE A 83 8.81 -1.25 0.01
CA ILE A 83 8.06 -1.98 1.03
C ILE A 83 7.89 -1.10 2.27
N SER A 84 8.97 -0.53 2.78
CA SER A 84 8.95 0.31 3.99
C SER A 84 8.01 1.51 3.84
N PHE A 85 8.06 2.20 2.70
CA PHE A 85 7.17 3.33 2.45
C PHE A 85 5.70 2.88 2.34
N GLY A 86 5.43 1.77 1.65
CA GLY A 86 4.08 1.21 1.60
C GLY A 86 3.55 0.82 2.99
N THR A 87 4.39 0.21 3.84
CA THR A 87 4.00 -0.13 5.22
C THR A 87 3.69 1.12 6.05
N MET A 88 4.46 2.19 5.89
CA MET A 88 4.15 3.46 6.56
C MET A 88 2.80 4.04 6.10
N LEU A 89 2.49 3.98 4.80
CA LEU A 89 1.17 4.38 4.29
C LEU A 89 0.06 3.50 4.88
N GLN A 90 0.28 2.19 4.98
CA GLN A 90 -0.68 1.25 5.55
C GLN A 90 -1.00 1.62 7.00
N ILE A 91 0.02 1.89 7.81
CA ILE A 91 -0.11 2.33 9.20
C ILE A 91 -0.85 3.67 9.29
N ALA A 92 -0.46 4.67 8.50
CA ALA A 92 -1.06 5.99 8.53
C ALA A 92 -2.56 5.97 8.18
N THR A 93 -2.99 5.01 7.37
CA THR A 93 -4.41 4.90 7.01
C THR A 93 -5.28 4.18 8.04
N THR A 94 -4.72 3.65 9.12
CA THR A 94 -5.47 2.87 10.13
C THR A 94 -6.56 3.68 10.83
N GLU A 95 -6.35 4.99 10.99
CA GLU A 95 -7.27 5.91 11.66
C GLU A 95 -8.45 6.36 10.76
N HIS A 96 -8.38 6.07 9.46
CA HIS A 96 -9.39 6.49 8.48
C HIS A 96 -10.26 5.33 8.01
N LYS A 97 -11.53 5.62 7.74
CA LYS A 97 -12.43 4.67 7.07
C LYS A 97 -12.03 4.53 5.60
N SER A 98 -12.13 3.31 5.08
CA SER A 98 -11.80 3.01 3.68
C SER A 98 -12.66 3.80 2.69
N GLU A 99 -13.93 4.05 3.03
CA GLU A 99 -14.87 4.80 2.20
C GLU A 99 -14.48 6.28 2.05
N ASP A 100 -13.92 6.89 3.09
CA ASP A 100 -13.51 8.29 3.05
C ASP A 100 -12.23 8.45 2.24
N LEU A 101 -11.25 7.58 2.47
CA LEU A 101 -10.01 7.54 1.67
C LEU A 101 -10.27 7.29 0.18
N ALA A 102 -11.28 6.48 -0.16
CA ALA A 102 -11.62 6.17 -1.54
C ALA A 102 -12.14 7.41 -2.31
N LYS A 103 -12.78 8.36 -1.63
CA LYS A 103 -13.22 9.64 -2.24
C LYS A 103 -12.03 10.45 -2.72
N ASP A 104 -10.94 10.36 -1.98
CA ASP A 104 -9.68 11.07 -2.25
C ASP A 104 -8.75 10.25 -3.19
N GLY A 105 -9.22 9.10 -3.71
CA GLY A 105 -8.47 8.26 -4.65
C GLY A 105 -7.49 7.28 -3.99
N PHE A 106 -7.56 7.13 -2.67
CA PHE A 106 -6.77 6.15 -1.92
C PHE A 106 -7.57 4.86 -1.70
N HIS A 107 -7.04 3.73 -2.16
CA HIS A 107 -7.68 2.42 -2.01
C HIS A 107 -6.82 1.48 -1.16
N LYS A 108 -7.26 1.17 0.07
CA LYS A 108 -6.54 0.29 1.00
C LYS A 108 -6.27 -1.09 0.41
N ASP A 109 -7.27 -1.71 -0.22
CA ASP A 109 -7.11 -3.04 -0.83
C ASP A 109 -6.03 -3.05 -1.92
N LEU A 110 -5.92 -1.96 -2.69
CA LEU A 110 -4.89 -1.82 -3.70
C LEU A 110 -3.50 -1.64 -3.07
N LEU A 111 -3.41 -0.86 -1.98
CA LEU A 111 -2.17 -0.73 -1.21
C LEU A 111 -1.70 -2.10 -0.72
N ASP A 112 -2.58 -2.87 -0.08
CA ASP A 112 -2.27 -4.18 0.46
C ASP A 112 -1.86 -5.18 -0.62
N ALA A 113 -2.53 -5.14 -1.78
CA ALA A 113 -2.19 -5.97 -2.93
C ALA A 113 -0.79 -5.62 -3.48
N LEU A 114 -0.48 -4.33 -3.63
CA LEU A 114 0.82 -3.87 -4.11
C LEU A 114 1.95 -4.17 -3.11
N LEU A 115 1.70 -4.02 -1.82
CA LEU A 115 2.66 -4.40 -0.77
C LEU A 115 2.98 -5.89 -0.82
N ARG A 116 1.95 -6.73 -0.94
CA ARG A 116 2.12 -8.18 -1.07
C ARG A 116 2.92 -8.56 -2.31
N ASP A 117 2.65 -7.90 -3.44
CA ASP A 117 3.42 -8.09 -4.68
C ASP A 117 4.91 -7.74 -4.51
N LEU A 118 5.22 -6.64 -3.82
CA LEU A 118 6.60 -6.25 -3.50
C LEU A 118 7.28 -7.26 -2.56
N HIS A 119 6.57 -7.76 -1.55
CA HIS A 119 7.08 -8.82 -0.68
C HIS A 119 7.37 -10.11 -1.44
N ASN A 120 6.43 -10.54 -2.30
CA ASN A 120 6.64 -11.71 -3.15
C ASN A 120 7.86 -11.53 -4.06
N THR A 121 8.04 -10.34 -4.64
CA THR A 121 9.23 -10.01 -5.43
C THR A 121 10.49 -10.08 -4.57
N PHE A 122 10.43 -9.59 -3.33
CA PHE A 122 11.59 -9.64 -2.44
C PHE A 122 11.98 -11.09 -2.14
N ASP A 123 11.01 -11.94 -1.86
CA ASP A 123 11.23 -13.35 -1.58
C ASP A 123 11.72 -14.11 -2.83
N GLU A 124 11.18 -13.79 -4.00
CA GLU A 124 11.62 -14.39 -5.27
C GLU A 124 13.09 -14.07 -5.60
N TRP A 125 13.50 -12.81 -5.46
CA TRP A 125 14.82 -12.35 -5.89
C TRP A 125 15.89 -12.43 -4.79
N HIS A 126 15.49 -12.28 -3.52
CA HIS A 126 16.41 -12.14 -2.37
C HIS A 126 16.07 -13.05 -1.20
N GLY A 127 14.95 -13.78 -1.27
CA GLY A 127 14.58 -14.74 -0.25
C GLY A 127 15.60 -15.85 -0.17
N GLN A 128 16.00 -16.18 1.06
CA GLN A 128 16.76 -17.40 1.30
C GLN A 128 15.76 -18.52 1.53
N VAL A 129 15.48 -19.32 0.50
CA VAL A 129 14.90 -20.64 0.76
C VAL A 129 16.02 -21.47 1.36
N SER A 130 15.88 -21.89 2.62
CA SER A 130 16.85 -22.80 3.23
C SER A 130 16.89 -24.10 2.43
N GLU A 131 18.07 -24.72 2.31
CA GLU A 131 18.22 -26.00 1.61
C GLU A 131 17.27 -27.07 2.18
N ASP A 132 17.01 -27.02 3.49
CA ASP A 132 16.04 -27.88 4.16
C ASP A 132 14.62 -27.70 3.62
N ARG A 133 14.21 -26.46 3.36
CA ARG A 133 12.88 -26.16 2.80
C ARG A 133 12.78 -26.56 1.33
N ILE A 134 13.86 -26.41 0.56
CA ILE A 134 13.94 -26.91 -0.82
C ILE A 134 13.79 -28.43 -0.83
N LYS A 135 14.45 -29.13 0.10
CA LYS A 135 14.40 -30.58 0.23
C LYS A 135 13.01 -31.07 0.63
N GLU A 136 12.37 -30.44 1.61
CA GLU A 136 11.01 -30.75 2.05
C GLU A 136 9.99 -30.57 0.91
N LEU A 137 10.05 -29.44 0.18
CA LEU A 137 9.18 -29.19 -0.96
C LEU A 137 9.42 -30.18 -2.11
N SER A 138 10.68 -30.56 -2.35
CA SER A 138 11.02 -31.57 -3.36
C SER A 138 10.47 -32.94 -2.98
N GLU A 139 10.60 -33.34 -1.72
CA GLU A 139 10.05 -34.60 -1.22
C GLU A 139 8.51 -34.60 -1.34
N ASP A 140 7.81 -33.52 -1.01
CA ASP A 140 6.35 -33.45 -1.14
C ASP A 140 5.86 -33.51 -2.60
N ILE A 141 6.51 -32.79 -3.52
CA ILE A 141 6.13 -32.74 -4.93
C ILE A 141 6.37 -34.10 -5.60
N PHE A 142 7.55 -34.70 -5.40
CA PHE A 142 7.92 -35.94 -6.09
C PHE A 142 7.44 -37.22 -5.38
N ARG A 143 7.04 -37.15 -4.10
CA ARG A 143 6.38 -38.27 -3.41
C ARG A 143 4.88 -38.35 -3.75
N ALA A 144 4.25 -37.25 -4.14
CA ALA A 144 2.86 -37.25 -4.62
C ALA A 144 2.69 -37.96 -5.98
N GLU A 145 3.72 -37.98 -6.83
CA GLU A 145 3.69 -38.65 -8.14
C GLU A 145 3.92 -40.17 -8.08
N THR A 146 4.39 -40.70 -6.95
CA THR A 146 4.73 -42.12 -6.78
C THR A 146 3.71 -42.91 -5.97
N SER A 147 2.58 -42.32 -5.58
CA SER A 147 1.49 -43.06 -4.92
C SER A 147 0.79 -44.00 -5.93
N PRO A 148 0.87 -45.34 -5.74
CA PRO A 148 0.25 -46.31 -6.65
C PRO A 148 -1.29 -46.37 -6.54
N ASP A 149 -1.92 -45.57 -5.67
CA ASP A 149 -3.33 -45.73 -5.30
C ASP A 149 -4.32 -44.97 -6.21
N ARG A 150 -3.91 -44.56 -7.42
CA ARG A 150 -4.80 -43.94 -8.41
C ARG A 150 -5.24 -44.87 -9.55
N GLU A 151 -5.23 -46.17 -9.31
CA GLU A 151 -5.70 -47.16 -10.28
C GLU A 151 -6.75 -48.12 -9.69
N ASP A 152 -7.81 -47.63 -9.05
CA ASP A 152 -9.06 -48.42 -9.01
C ASP A 152 -10.31 -47.57 -8.74
N SER A 153 -10.88 -46.98 -9.79
CA SER A 153 -12.26 -46.44 -9.75
C SER A 153 -12.97 -46.50 -11.10
N ARG A 154 -12.52 -47.33 -12.06
CA ARG A 154 -13.15 -47.44 -13.38
C ARG A 154 -13.69 -48.81 -13.76
N SER A 155 -13.77 -49.77 -12.84
CA SER A 155 -14.27 -51.11 -13.15
C SER A 155 -15.46 -51.54 -12.28
N LYS A 156 -16.54 -50.76 -12.23
CA LYS A 156 -17.89 -51.26 -11.86
C LYS A 156 -19.02 -50.52 -12.59
N VAL A 157 -19.11 -50.70 -13.90
CA VAL A 157 -20.37 -50.64 -14.65
C VAL A 157 -20.32 -51.69 -15.75
N SER A 158 -20.81 -52.91 -15.47
CA SER A 158 -21.51 -53.79 -16.42
C SER A 158 -21.71 -55.18 -15.82
N ALA A 159 -22.97 -55.47 -15.49
CA ALA A 159 -23.71 -56.73 -15.59
C ALA A 159 -24.81 -56.76 -14.50
#